data_AF-A0A1Y2A6L1-F1
#
_entry.id   AF-A0A1Y2A6L1-F1
#
_cell.length_a   1.000
_cell.length_b   1.000
_cell.length_c   1.000
_cell.angle_alpha   90.00
_cell.angle_beta   90.00
_cell.angle_gamma   90.00
#
_symmetry.space_group_name_H-M   'P 1'
#
loop_
_entity.id
_entity.type
_entity.pdbx_description
1 polymer ?
#
loop_
_entity_poly.entity_id
_entity_poly.type
_entity_poly.pdbx_seq_one_letter_code
_entity_poly.pdbx_strand_id
1 'polypeptide(L)'
;MIDAKQREVCNWIEKMNPAQEHNNACDLREEETCCWVLQLPEWDNWLHGSHRFLWIDGIPGAGKTSLASYTIEQTEASCASLQVVNLSIYYYCSYQHTDEKILAFLRWVVSQLCRLFKCVHEVLLDVFQRNNEPNFSQLKQGLRSLLNNVAVAYIIIDVVDECNAREALLDLTSGRIYGARNFVTKDFKLSVSEGIEFYVEDDREASFYDESDNESDREFDKEFDEESDEEPNE
;
A
#
# COMPACT_ATOMS: atom_id res chain seq x y z
N MET A 1 -9.74 29.04 2.95
CA MET A 1 -10.86 28.27 3.53
C MET A 1 -10.85 26.80 3.10
N ILE A 2 -10.35 26.44 1.91
CA ILE A 2 -10.22 25.05 1.44
C ILE A 2 -9.29 24.21 2.34
N ASP A 3 -8.18 24.76 2.82
CA ASP A 3 -7.19 24.02 3.62
C ASP A 3 -7.71 23.48 4.97
N ALA A 4 -8.64 24.17 5.64
CA ALA A 4 -9.15 23.74 6.94
C ALA A 4 -10.10 22.54 6.80
N LYS A 5 -11.05 22.63 5.86
CA LYS A 5 -12.01 21.55 5.61
C LYS A 5 -11.32 20.33 4.97
N GLN A 6 -10.37 20.54 4.07
CA GLN A 6 -9.56 19.46 3.51
C GLN A 6 -8.79 18.72 4.61
N ARG A 7 -8.17 19.45 5.55
CA ARG A 7 -7.46 18.83 6.69
C ARG A 7 -8.39 18.02 7.58
N GLU A 8 -9.60 18.53 7.83
CA GLU A 8 -10.62 17.83 8.60
C GLU A 8 -11.01 16.52 7.93
N VAL A 9 -11.23 16.53 6.62
CA VAL A 9 -11.54 15.31 5.85
C VAL A 9 -10.36 14.34 5.84
N CYS A 10 -9.12 14.82 5.66
CA CYS A 10 -7.94 13.96 5.70
C CYS A 10 -7.79 13.27 7.08
N ASN A 11 -8.00 14.02 8.17
CA ASN A 11 -7.96 13.48 9.53
C ASN A 11 -9.12 12.51 9.80
N TRP A 12 -10.28 12.73 9.20
CA TRP A 12 -11.42 11.82 9.32
C TRP A 12 -11.20 10.50 8.56
N ILE A 13 -10.56 10.54 7.38
CA ILE A 13 -10.17 9.36 6.60
C ILE A 13 -9.08 8.57 7.35
N GLU A 14 -8.03 9.26 7.84
CA GLU A 14 -6.86 8.67 8.49
C GLU A 14 -7.22 8.08 9.88
N LYS A 15 -7.53 6.78 9.91
CA LYS A 15 -7.78 6.03 11.15
C LYS A 15 -6.53 5.40 11.75
N MET A 16 -5.46 5.29 10.97
CA MET A 16 -4.18 4.74 11.38
C MET A 16 -3.02 5.47 10.71
N ASN A 17 -1.84 5.41 11.34
CA ASN A 17 -0.63 6.04 10.87
C ASN A 17 0.58 5.13 11.15
N PRO A 18 1.29 4.63 10.10
CA PRO A 18 2.38 3.68 10.24
C PRO A 18 3.72 4.32 10.64
N ALA A 19 3.74 5.61 11.00
CA ALA A 19 4.98 6.31 11.31
C ALA A 19 5.69 5.76 12.56
N GLN A 20 4.95 5.26 13.55
CA GLN A 20 5.58 4.70 14.75
C GLN A 20 6.29 3.38 14.42
N GLU A 21 5.65 2.52 13.64
CA GLU A 21 6.21 1.26 13.14
C GLU A 21 7.44 1.54 12.28
N HIS A 22 7.37 2.53 11.39
CA HIS A 22 8.50 2.95 10.58
C HIS A 22 9.68 3.42 11.44
N ASN A 23 9.45 4.34 12.38
CA ASN A 23 10.49 4.85 13.28
C ASN A 23 11.14 3.71 14.09
N ASN A 24 10.33 2.79 14.63
CA ASN A 24 10.83 1.63 15.35
C ASN A 24 11.69 0.73 14.43
N ALA A 25 11.26 0.52 13.18
CA ALA A 25 11.99 -0.28 12.21
C ALA A 25 13.30 0.40 11.75
N CYS A 26 13.37 1.74 11.79
CA CYS A 26 14.61 2.48 11.57
C CYS A 26 15.54 2.40 12.79
N ASP A 27 15.00 2.57 14.00
CA ASP A 27 15.77 2.52 15.25
C ASP A 27 16.40 1.14 15.51
N LEU A 28 15.71 0.06 15.10
CA LEU A 28 16.19 -1.32 15.22
C LEU A 28 17.15 -1.75 14.10
N ARG A 29 17.28 -0.94 13.04
CA ARG A 29 18.16 -1.28 11.91
C ARG A 29 19.60 -0.94 12.25
N GLU A 30 20.47 -1.94 12.20
CA GLU A 30 21.91 -1.76 12.39
C GLU A 30 22.51 -0.96 11.23
N GLU A 31 23.45 -0.05 11.55
CA GLU A 31 24.16 0.75 10.55
C GLU A 31 24.89 -0.16 9.54
N GLU A 32 25.01 0.32 8.30
CA GLU A 32 25.63 -0.38 7.15
C GLU A 32 24.91 -1.68 6.69
N THR A 33 23.85 -2.11 7.37
CA THR A 33 23.00 -3.21 6.89
C THR A 33 22.01 -2.73 5.81
N CYS A 34 21.38 -3.67 5.10
CA CYS A 34 20.37 -3.42 4.06
C CYS A 34 20.86 -2.69 2.79
N CYS A 35 21.99 -1.98 2.82
CA CYS A 35 22.52 -1.22 1.68
C CYS A 35 22.85 -2.06 0.44
N TRP A 36 23.05 -3.36 0.63
CA TRP A 36 23.25 -4.32 -0.44
C TRP A 36 22.06 -4.38 -1.41
N VAL A 37 20.85 -4.01 -0.98
CA VAL A 37 19.67 -3.98 -1.86
C VAL A 37 19.83 -2.99 -3.01
N LEU A 38 20.53 -1.88 -2.78
CA LEU A 38 20.78 -0.85 -3.80
C LEU A 38 21.79 -1.32 -4.87
N GLN A 39 22.49 -2.42 -4.62
CA GLN A 39 23.46 -2.99 -5.55
C GLN A 39 22.80 -4.02 -6.49
N LEU A 40 21.52 -4.35 -6.24
CA LEU A 40 20.77 -5.31 -7.02
C LEU A 40 20.23 -4.66 -8.31
N PRO A 41 20.39 -5.31 -9.47
CA PRO A 41 19.74 -4.85 -10.71
C PRO A 41 18.21 -4.73 -10.56
N GLU A 42 17.60 -5.56 -9.72
CA GLU A 42 16.17 -5.56 -9.43
C GLU A 42 15.72 -4.23 -8.79
N TRP A 43 16.54 -3.66 -7.90
CA TRP A 43 16.30 -2.33 -7.32
C TRP A 43 16.27 -1.25 -8.40
N ASP A 44 17.31 -1.18 -9.22
CA ASP A 44 17.39 -0.17 -10.29
C ASP A 44 16.24 -0.32 -11.29
N ASN A 45 15.92 -1.56 -11.67
CA ASN A 45 14.82 -1.84 -12.57
C ASN A 45 13.46 -1.42 -11.98
N TRP A 46 13.23 -1.63 -10.69
CA TRP A 46 12.04 -1.17 -9.99
C TRP A 46 12.03 0.36 -9.84
N LEU A 47 13.14 0.96 -9.42
CA LEU A 47 13.27 2.41 -9.22
C LEU A 47 13.22 3.21 -10.52
N HIS A 48 13.53 2.60 -11.67
CA HIS A 48 13.45 3.27 -12.98
C HIS A 48 12.28 2.81 -13.86
N GLY A 49 11.56 1.76 -13.48
CA GLY A 49 10.26 1.39 -14.06
C GLY A 49 10.33 0.33 -15.14
N SER A 50 11.44 -0.37 -15.24
CA SER A 50 11.52 -1.63 -15.97
C SER A 50 10.69 -2.72 -15.29
N HIS A 51 10.52 -2.65 -13.96
CA HIS A 51 9.65 -3.54 -13.20
C HIS A 51 8.66 -2.75 -12.34
N ARG A 52 7.42 -3.21 -12.28
CA ARG A 52 6.39 -2.64 -11.40
C ARG A 52 6.45 -3.22 -9.99
N PHE A 53 6.95 -4.44 -9.84
CA PHE A 53 7.02 -5.16 -8.57
C PHE A 53 8.44 -5.53 -8.20
N LEU A 54 8.79 -5.32 -6.94
CA LEU A 54 9.98 -5.87 -6.29
C LEU A 54 9.55 -6.66 -5.06
N TRP A 55 9.70 -7.98 -5.14
CA TRP A 55 9.31 -8.89 -4.08
C TRP A 55 10.51 -9.36 -3.27
N ILE A 56 10.36 -9.33 -1.96
CA ILE A 56 11.34 -9.89 -1.02
C ILE A 56 10.71 -11.01 -0.24
N ASP A 57 11.28 -12.21 -0.40
CA ASP A 57 10.98 -13.37 0.41
C ASP A 57 12.15 -13.68 1.33
N GLY A 58 11.87 -14.04 2.57
CA GLY A 58 12.89 -14.38 3.54
C GLY A 58 12.30 -15.08 4.74
N ILE A 59 13.12 -15.86 5.43
CA ILE A 59 12.68 -16.55 6.65
C ILE A 59 12.26 -15.56 7.76
N PRO A 60 11.41 -15.98 8.71
CA PRO A 60 11.11 -15.18 9.89
C PRO A 60 12.38 -14.77 10.62
N GLY A 61 12.47 -13.49 10.99
CA GLY A 61 13.66 -12.92 11.63
C GLY A 61 14.82 -12.57 10.68
N ALA A 62 14.68 -12.71 9.36
CA ALA A 62 15.71 -12.34 8.39
C ALA A 62 15.96 -10.82 8.27
N GLY A 63 15.22 -9.98 9.01
CA GLY A 63 15.36 -8.51 8.96
C GLY A 63 14.57 -7.84 7.83
N LYS A 64 13.51 -8.47 7.33
CA LYS A 64 12.65 -7.90 6.26
C LYS A 64 12.08 -6.52 6.60
N THR A 65 11.60 -6.33 7.83
CA THR A 65 11.11 -5.03 8.31
C THR A 65 12.19 -3.95 8.33
N SER A 66 13.42 -4.29 8.72
CA SER A 66 14.58 -3.38 8.64
C SER A 66 14.96 -3.06 7.19
N LEU A 67 14.83 -4.04 6.29
CA LEU A 67 15.06 -3.85 4.86
C LEU A 67 13.95 -2.99 4.21
N ALA A 68 12.70 -3.17 4.63
CA ALA A 68 11.57 -2.34 4.21
C ALA A 68 11.75 -0.89 4.67
N SER A 69 12.12 -0.66 5.94
CA SER A 69 12.41 0.69 6.44
C SER A 69 13.56 1.37 5.67
N TYR A 70 14.62 0.62 5.35
CA TYR A 70 15.72 1.13 4.53
C TYR A 70 15.25 1.49 3.12
N THR A 71 14.49 0.60 2.48
CA THR A 71 13.92 0.80 1.13
C THR A 71 13.05 2.05 1.07
N ILE A 72 12.24 2.31 2.10
CA ILE A 72 11.42 3.53 2.21
C ILE A 72 12.29 4.77 2.18
N GLU A 73 13.30 4.86 3.05
CA GLU A 73 14.20 6.04 3.11
C GLU A 73 14.92 6.29 1.79
N GLN A 74 15.41 5.23 1.13
CA GLN A 74 16.10 5.37 -0.16
C GLN A 74 15.14 5.75 -1.29
N THR A 75 13.90 5.26 -1.26
CA THR A 75 12.85 5.63 -2.21
C THR A 75 12.44 7.09 -2.04
N GLU A 76 12.27 7.55 -0.80
CA GLU A 76 11.96 8.96 -0.49
C GLU A 76 13.08 9.89 -0.94
N ALA A 77 14.33 9.55 -0.64
CA ALA A 77 15.50 10.30 -1.09
C ALA A 77 15.56 10.38 -2.62
N SER A 78 15.28 9.27 -3.30
CA SER A 78 15.21 9.21 -4.77
C SER A 78 14.08 10.08 -5.32
N CYS A 79 12.88 10.02 -4.72
CA CYS A 79 11.74 10.84 -5.10
C CYS A 79 12.03 12.34 -5.00
N ALA A 80 12.72 12.77 -3.94
CA ALA A 80 13.11 14.17 -3.73
C ALA A 80 14.11 14.69 -4.77
N SER A 81 14.88 13.80 -5.40
CA SER A 81 15.88 14.17 -6.42
C SER A 81 15.30 14.36 -7.83
N LEU A 82 14.09 13.85 -8.08
CA LEU A 82 13.45 13.84 -9.39
C LEU A 82 12.60 15.10 -9.61
N GLN A 83 12.56 15.60 -10.85
CA GLN A 83 11.79 16.81 -11.22
C GLN A 83 10.29 16.58 -11.44
N VAL A 84 9.81 15.35 -11.22
CA VAL A 84 8.41 14.97 -11.37
C VAL A 84 7.77 14.70 -10.01
N VAL A 85 6.46 14.87 -9.91
CA VAL A 85 5.72 14.56 -8.68
C VAL A 85 5.71 13.05 -8.50
N ASN A 86 6.58 12.58 -7.61
CA ASN A 86 6.59 11.22 -7.12
C ASN A 86 5.99 11.16 -5.72
N LEU A 87 5.43 10.01 -5.38
CA LEU A 87 4.87 9.75 -4.08
C LEU A 87 5.52 8.49 -3.52
N SER A 88 6.02 8.56 -2.29
CA SER A 88 6.42 7.38 -1.52
C SER A 88 5.39 7.17 -0.42
N ILE A 89 4.75 6.01 -0.38
CA ILE A 89 3.82 5.61 0.68
C ILE A 89 4.27 4.26 1.18
N TYR A 90 4.17 4.06 2.48
CA TYR A 90 4.46 2.78 3.11
C TYR A 90 3.35 2.32 4.04
N TYR A 91 3.27 1.01 4.23
CA TYR A 91 2.33 0.36 5.14
C TYR A 91 3.00 -0.84 5.78
N TYR A 92 2.89 -0.97 7.09
CA TYR A 92 3.36 -2.14 7.83
C TYR A 92 2.15 -2.99 8.21
N CYS A 93 2.02 -4.18 7.62
CA CYS A 93 1.03 -5.15 8.07
C CYS A 93 1.47 -5.66 9.45
N SER A 94 0.82 -5.20 10.52
CA SER A 94 1.08 -5.71 11.86
C SER A 94 0.11 -6.84 12.24
N TYR A 95 0.52 -7.71 13.17
CA TYR A 95 -0.30 -8.77 13.77
C TYR A 95 -1.51 -8.27 14.58
N GLN A 96 -1.67 -6.95 14.80
CA GLN A 96 -2.70 -6.43 15.69
C GLN A 96 -3.86 -5.78 14.93
N HIS A 97 -5.02 -6.44 15.02
CA HIS A 97 -6.39 -6.03 14.67
C HIS A 97 -6.89 -6.27 13.22
N THR A 98 -7.84 -7.23 13.12
CA THR A 98 -9.10 -7.36 12.33
C THR A 98 -9.11 -7.25 10.80
N ASP A 99 -10.21 -7.73 10.20
CA ASP A 99 -10.52 -7.83 8.76
C ASP A 99 -10.60 -6.47 8.03
N GLU A 100 -10.43 -5.34 8.75
CA GLU A 100 -10.41 -3.97 8.22
C GLU A 100 -9.06 -3.53 7.59
N LYS A 101 -8.06 -4.42 7.46
CA LYS A 101 -6.70 -4.05 6.99
C LYS A 101 -6.65 -3.39 5.62
N ILE A 102 -7.49 -3.81 4.67
CA ILE A 102 -7.55 -3.17 3.34
C ILE A 102 -8.14 -1.77 3.44
N LEU A 103 -9.21 -1.60 4.21
CA LEU A 103 -9.80 -0.29 4.42
C LEU A 103 -8.82 0.64 5.13
N ALA A 104 -8.07 0.14 6.12
CA ALA A 104 -7.01 0.86 6.79
C ALA A 104 -5.90 1.30 5.82
N PHE A 105 -5.40 0.38 4.98
CA PHE A 105 -4.44 0.68 3.92
C PHE A 105 -4.98 1.74 2.94
N LEU A 106 -6.20 1.55 2.43
CA LEU A 106 -6.84 2.48 1.51
C LEU A 106 -7.00 3.87 2.12
N ARG A 107 -7.49 3.94 3.35
CA ARG A 107 -7.64 5.19 4.10
C ARG A 107 -6.31 5.90 4.27
N TRP A 108 -5.26 5.16 4.63
CA TRP A 108 -3.91 5.69 4.74
C TRP A 108 -3.42 6.26 3.41
N VAL A 109 -3.47 5.48 2.33
CA VAL A 109 -2.99 5.91 1.00
C VAL A 109 -3.78 7.11 0.49
N VAL A 110 -5.11 7.07 0.59
CA VAL A 110 -6.00 8.16 0.17
C VAL A 110 -5.77 9.42 1.00
N SER A 111 -5.53 9.31 2.32
CA SER A 111 -5.26 10.48 3.16
C SER A 111 -3.94 11.15 2.75
N GLN A 112 -2.89 10.36 2.49
CA GLN A 112 -1.59 10.89 2.04
C GLN A 112 -1.71 11.60 0.69
N LEU A 113 -2.43 10.99 -0.27
CA LEU A 113 -2.71 11.59 -1.57
C LEU A 113 -3.52 12.90 -1.45
N CYS A 114 -4.57 12.91 -0.62
CA CYS A 114 -5.35 14.12 -0.38
C CYS A 114 -4.48 15.25 0.20
N ARG A 115 -3.56 14.92 1.12
CA ARG A 115 -2.61 15.87 1.70
C ARG A 115 -1.62 16.41 0.66
N LEU A 116 -1.05 15.52 -0.16
CA LEU A 116 -0.09 15.88 -1.21
C LEU A 116 -0.69 16.86 -2.22
N PHE A 117 -1.87 16.54 -2.75
CA PHE A 117 -2.51 17.32 -3.82
C PHE A 117 -3.39 18.46 -3.33
N LYS A 118 -3.60 18.56 -2.01
CA LYS A 118 -4.51 19.52 -1.40
C LYS A 118 -5.92 19.46 -2.00
N CYS A 119 -6.34 18.26 -2.36
CA CYS A 119 -7.64 17.99 -2.96
C CYS A 119 -8.28 16.76 -2.31
N VAL A 120 -9.60 16.65 -2.43
CA VAL A 120 -10.37 15.50 -1.96
C VAL A 120 -11.37 15.16 -3.05
N HIS A 121 -11.53 13.88 -3.36
CA HIS A 121 -12.52 13.42 -4.32
C HIS A 121 -13.95 13.73 -3.86
N GLU A 122 -14.84 14.09 -4.78
CA GLU A 122 -16.20 14.54 -4.47
C GLU A 122 -17.02 13.50 -3.69
N VAL A 123 -16.83 12.22 -3.99
CA VAL A 123 -17.51 11.13 -3.29
C VAL A 123 -17.10 11.05 -1.82
N LEU A 124 -15.81 11.24 -1.50
CA LEU A 124 -15.35 11.26 -0.12
C LEU A 124 -15.85 12.50 0.63
N LEU A 125 -15.98 13.64 -0.07
CA LEU A 125 -16.56 14.85 0.50
C LEU A 125 -18.06 14.71 0.80
N ASP A 126 -18.82 14.02 -0.04
CA ASP A 126 -20.25 13.74 0.18
C ASP A 126 -20.46 12.81 1.39
N VAL A 127 -19.68 11.73 1.48
CA VAL A 127 -19.72 10.81 2.63
C VAL A 127 -19.40 11.55 3.93
N PHE A 128 -18.34 12.37 3.93
CA PHE A 128 -17.97 13.18 5.08
C PHE A 128 -19.10 14.14 5.51
N GLN A 129 -19.75 14.82 4.55
CA GLN A 129 -20.83 15.77 4.84
C GLN A 129 -22.08 15.11 5.41
N ARG A 130 -22.29 13.81 5.12
CA ARG A 130 -23.37 13.00 5.66
C ARG A 130 -23.06 12.40 7.02
N ASN A 131 -21.86 12.65 7.57
CA ASN A 131 -21.36 12.04 8.80
C ASN A 131 -21.35 10.50 8.77
N ASN A 132 -21.08 9.91 7.60
CA ASN A 132 -20.90 8.45 7.45
C ASN A 132 -19.41 8.09 7.42
N GLU A 133 -19.09 6.80 7.26
CA GLU A 133 -17.75 6.28 6.97
C GLU A 133 -17.66 5.83 5.50
N PRO A 134 -16.52 6.01 4.81
CA PRO A 134 -16.37 5.60 3.43
C PRO A 134 -16.15 4.09 3.37
N ASN A 135 -16.87 3.43 2.46
CA ASN A 135 -16.67 2.02 2.19
C ASN A 135 -15.53 1.77 1.18
N PHE A 136 -15.27 0.50 0.90
CA PHE A 136 -14.20 0.08 -0.01
C PHE A 136 -14.33 0.73 -1.39
N SER A 137 -15.52 0.69 -1.99
CA SER A 137 -15.79 1.24 -3.33
C SER A 137 -15.53 2.75 -3.40
N GLN A 138 -15.97 3.50 -2.39
CA GLN A 138 -15.78 4.96 -2.31
C GLN A 138 -14.30 5.33 -2.13
N LEU A 139 -13.56 4.60 -1.29
CA LEU A 139 -12.12 4.78 -1.12
C LEU A 139 -11.35 4.45 -2.41
N LYS A 140 -11.68 3.34 -3.07
CA LYS A 140 -11.09 2.92 -4.35
C LYS A 140 -11.32 3.95 -5.45
N GLN A 141 -12.50 4.58 -5.49
CA GLN A 141 -12.77 5.65 -6.44
C GLN A 141 -11.94 6.90 -6.15
N GLY A 142 -11.86 7.32 -4.88
CA GLY A 142 -11.01 8.43 -4.46
C GLY A 142 -9.53 8.19 -4.80
N LEU A 143 -9.03 6.98 -4.51
CA LEU A 143 -7.67 6.55 -4.82
C LEU A 143 -7.37 6.68 -6.32
N ARG A 144 -8.22 6.10 -7.18
CA ARG A 144 -8.06 6.17 -8.64
C ARG A 144 -8.01 7.61 -9.15
N SER A 145 -8.88 8.47 -8.66
CA SER A 145 -8.89 9.88 -9.08
C SER A 145 -7.62 10.62 -8.67
N LEU A 146 -7.10 10.34 -7.46
CA LEU A 146 -5.93 11.04 -6.94
C LEU A 146 -4.65 10.58 -7.64
N LEU A 147 -4.55 9.29 -7.98
CA LEU A 147 -3.37 8.72 -8.64
C LEU A 147 -3.18 9.20 -10.08
N ASN A 148 -4.23 9.68 -10.74
CA ASN A 148 -4.09 10.37 -12.04
C ASN A 148 -3.21 11.63 -11.99
N ASN A 149 -2.88 12.14 -10.80
CA ASN A 149 -2.06 13.33 -10.62
C ASN A 149 -0.58 13.02 -10.25
N VAL A 150 -0.23 11.75 -10.00
CA VAL A 150 1.18 11.35 -9.79
C VAL A 150 1.80 10.86 -11.09
N ALA A 151 3.09 11.14 -11.29
CA ALA A 151 3.84 10.51 -12.38
C ALA A 151 4.17 9.05 -12.03
N VAL A 152 4.63 8.83 -10.79
CA VAL A 152 4.91 7.52 -10.22
C VAL A 152 4.54 7.53 -8.73
N ALA A 153 3.84 6.49 -8.26
CA ALA A 153 3.65 6.22 -6.83
C ALA A 153 4.44 4.97 -6.44
N TYR A 154 5.36 5.10 -5.49
CA TYR A 154 6.04 3.99 -4.84
C TYR A 154 5.26 3.58 -3.61
N ILE A 155 4.81 2.33 -3.56
CA ILE A 155 4.05 1.77 -2.45
C ILE A 155 4.88 0.65 -1.84
N ILE A 156 5.30 0.83 -0.59
CA ILE A 156 6.10 -0.14 0.15
C ILE A 156 5.21 -0.83 1.19
N ILE A 157 5.06 -2.16 1.10
CA ILE A 157 4.20 -2.92 2.00
C ILE A 157 5.05 -3.98 2.71
N ASP A 158 5.16 -3.87 4.03
CA ASP A 158 5.88 -4.84 4.85
C ASP A 158 4.93 -5.92 5.38
N VAL A 159 5.37 -7.18 5.33
CA VAL A 159 4.73 -8.39 5.88
C VAL A 159 3.33 -8.67 5.30
N VAL A 160 3.21 -8.65 3.97
CA VAL A 160 1.92 -8.78 3.27
C VAL A 160 1.22 -10.12 3.53
N ASP A 161 1.95 -11.15 3.90
CA ASP A 161 1.46 -12.49 4.22
C ASP A 161 0.67 -12.56 5.54
N GLU A 162 0.88 -11.61 6.44
CA GLU A 162 0.06 -11.42 7.65
C GLU A 162 -1.22 -10.62 7.38
N CYS A 163 -1.45 -10.26 6.11
CA CYS A 163 -2.69 -9.68 5.65
C CYS A 163 -3.64 -10.78 5.17
N ASN A 164 -4.73 -11.02 5.91
CA ASN A 164 -5.80 -11.94 5.49
C ASN A 164 -6.40 -11.58 4.12
N ALA A 165 -6.23 -10.33 3.71
CA ALA A 165 -6.75 -9.78 2.47
C ALA A 165 -5.62 -9.47 1.46
N ARG A 166 -4.53 -10.25 1.52
CA ARG A 166 -3.37 -10.15 0.63
C ARG A 166 -3.76 -10.08 -0.84
N GLU A 167 -4.64 -10.96 -1.32
CA GLU A 167 -5.01 -11.02 -2.74
C GLU A 167 -5.64 -9.69 -3.20
N ALA A 168 -6.64 -9.20 -2.47
CA ALA A 168 -7.28 -7.93 -2.82
C ALA A 168 -6.36 -6.71 -2.67
N LEU A 169 -5.40 -6.72 -1.73
CA LEU A 169 -4.38 -5.69 -1.61
C LEU A 169 -3.39 -5.72 -2.79
N LEU A 170 -3.03 -6.91 -3.28
CA LEU A 170 -2.22 -7.06 -4.49
C LEU A 170 -3.00 -6.67 -5.73
N ASP A 171 -4.25 -7.07 -5.89
CA ASP A 171 -5.10 -6.70 -7.04
C ASP A 171 -5.33 -5.19 -7.14
N LEU A 172 -5.55 -4.55 -5.99
CA LEU A 172 -5.66 -3.10 -5.90
C LEU A 172 -4.38 -2.41 -6.39
N THR A 173 -3.21 -2.96 -6.06
CA THR A 173 -1.91 -2.37 -6.37
C THR A 173 -1.35 -2.81 -7.74
N SER A 174 -1.82 -3.93 -8.31
CA SER A 174 -1.32 -4.55 -9.55
C SER A 174 -2.09 -4.19 -10.81
N GLY A 175 -3.42 -4.22 -10.75
CA GLY A 175 -4.25 -4.27 -11.96
C GLY A 175 -4.93 -2.96 -12.34
N ARG A 176 -5.13 -2.03 -11.39
CA ARG A 176 -6.15 -0.98 -11.55
C ARG A 176 -5.71 0.42 -11.13
N ILE A 177 -4.45 0.56 -10.72
CA ILE A 177 -3.75 1.83 -10.47
C ILE A 177 -2.71 2.04 -11.57
N TYR A 178 -3.03 2.87 -12.56
CA TYR A 178 -2.03 3.26 -13.56
C TYR A 178 -0.96 4.13 -12.89
N GLY A 179 0.30 3.71 -12.93
CA GLY A 179 1.45 4.52 -12.47
C GLY A 179 2.03 4.17 -11.09
N ALA A 180 1.56 3.11 -10.41
CA ALA A 180 2.21 2.64 -9.18
C ALA A 180 3.37 1.67 -9.43
N ARG A 181 4.34 1.69 -8.52
CA ARG A 181 5.44 0.75 -8.39
C ARG A 181 5.45 0.24 -6.96
N ASN A 182 5.36 -1.06 -6.81
CA ASN A 182 5.11 -1.69 -5.52
C ASN A 182 6.35 -2.46 -5.07
N PHE A 183 6.76 -2.24 -3.83
CA PHE A 183 7.73 -3.06 -3.14
C PHE A 183 6.99 -3.81 -2.04
N VAL A 184 7.05 -5.13 -2.05
CA VAL A 184 6.24 -5.97 -1.15
C VAL A 184 7.13 -7.01 -0.49
N THR A 185 7.13 -7.07 0.84
CA THR A 185 7.79 -8.13 1.60
C THR A 185 6.79 -9.21 2.00
N LYS A 186 7.24 -10.48 2.04
CA LYS A 186 6.43 -11.66 2.36
C LYS A 186 7.20 -12.60 3.30
N ASP A 187 6.52 -13.28 4.22
CA ASP A 187 6.95 -14.58 4.76
C ASP A 187 6.41 -15.72 3.88
N PHE A 188 7.30 -16.55 3.34
CA PHE A 188 6.92 -17.86 2.83
C PHE A 188 7.75 -18.97 3.49
N LYS A 189 7.14 -20.15 3.65
CA LYS A 189 7.79 -21.33 4.20
C LYS A 189 7.61 -22.54 3.28
N LEU A 190 8.62 -22.86 2.46
CA LEU A 190 9.34 -24.16 2.31
C LEU A 190 10.35 -24.09 1.12
N SER A 191 11.66 -23.86 1.35
CA SER A 191 12.80 -24.83 1.36
C SER A 191 13.42 -25.10 -0.04
N VAL A 192 14.73 -25.03 -0.35
CA VAL A 192 16.03 -24.94 0.37
C VAL A 192 17.05 -24.17 -0.51
N SER A 193 17.61 -23.06 -0.04
CA SER A 193 19.06 -22.81 0.11
C SER A 193 19.24 -21.48 0.83
N GLU A 194 20.32 -21.32 1.58
CA GLU A 194 20.56 -20.19 2.50
C GLU A 194 20.39 -18.81 1.84
N GLY A 195 19.45 -17.98 2.31
CA GLY A 195 19.34 -16.57 1.90
C GLY A 195 17.93 -15.98 1.88
N ILE A 196 17.86 -14.64 1.91
CA ILE A 196 16.69 -13.86 1.44
C ILE A 196 16.71 -13.94 -0.08
N GLU A 197 15.57 -14.26 -0.70
CA GLU A 197 15.44 -14.39 -2.14
C GLU A 197 14.61 -13.24 -2.72
N PHE A 198 15.05 -12.72 -3.87
CA PHE A 198 14.37 -11.65 -4.59
C PHE A 198 13.75 -12.21 -5.85
N TYR A 199 12.51 -11.82 -6.09
CA TYR A 199 11.83 -12.16 -7.31
C TYR A 199 11.15 -10.93 -7.90
N VAL A 200 11.05 -10.94 -9.22
CA VAL A 200 10.30 -9.96 -9.99
C VAL A 200 9.12 -10.70 -10.59
N GLU A 201 7.90 -10.30 -10.26
CA GLU A 201 6.71 -10.80 -10.96
C GLU A 201 6.57 -10.06 -12.30
N ASP A 202 6.53 -10.80 -13.41
CA ASP A 202 6.29 -10.26 -14.76
C ASP A 202 4.84 -9.79 -14.87
N ASP A 203 4.60 -8.69 -15.59
CA ASP A 203 3.28 -8.06 -15.75
C ASP A 203 2.21 -9.02 -16.33
N ARG A 204 2.66 -10.13 -16.92
CA ARG A 204 1.83 -11.16 -17.56
C ARG A 204 1.20 -12.17 -16.60
N GLU A 205 1.78 -12.46 -15.44
CA GLU A 205 1.09 -13.33 -14.46
C GLU A 205 0.03 -12.54 -13.67
N ALA A 206 0.24 -11.25 -13.43
CA ALA A 206 -0.81 -10.36 -12.93
C ALA A 206 -2.01 -10.25 -13.91
N SER A 207 -1.78 -10.47 -15.21
CA SER A 207 -2.85 -10.51 -16.23
C SER A 207 -3.50 -11.89 -16.42
N PHE A 208 -3.04 -12.94 -15.73
CA PHE A 208 -3.76 -14.23 -15.69
C PHE A 208 -5.03 -14.15 -14.81
N TYR A 209 -5.20 -13.01 -14.12
CA TYR A 209 -6.30 -12.69 -13.23
C TYR A 209 -7.28 -11.64 -13.83
N ASP A 210 -7.62 -11.69 -15.12
CA ASP A 210 -8.89 -11.07 -15.58
C ASP A 210 -9.35 -11.63 -16.94
N GLU A 211 -10.60 -12.14 -16.99
CA GLU A 211 -11.61 -11.79 -18.02
C GLU A 211 -12.96 -12.56 -17.86
N SER A 212 -13.15 -13.47 -16.91
CA SER A 212 -14.45 -14.17 -16.72
C SER A 212 -15.34 -13.69 -15.58
N ASP A 213 -14.82 -12.95 -14.59
CA ASP A 213 -15.55 -12.80 -13.32
C ASP A 213 -16.05 -11.36 -13.08
N ASN A 214 -16.97 -10.91 -13.94
CA ASN A 214 -17.80 -9.72 -13.63
C ASN A 214 -18.84 -9.98 -12.52
N GLU A 215 -18.98 -11.24 -12.06
CA GLU A 215 -19.89 -11.63 -10.99
C GLU A 215 -19.22 -11.65 -9.61
N SER A 216 -17.92 -11.99 -9.49
CA SER A 216 -17.19 -12.00 -8.21
C SER A 216 -16.85 -10.59 -7.70
N ASP A 217 -16.58 -9.63 -8.60
CA ASP A 217 -16.37 -8.22 -8.24
C ASP A 217 -17.60 -7.62 -7.51
N ARG A 218 -18.81 -8.10 -7.82
CA ARG A 218 -20.05 -7.71 -7.10
C ARG A 218 -20.26 -8.48 -5.80
N GLU A 219 -19.67 -9.66 -5.65
CA GLU A 219 -19.79 -10.48 -4.45
C GLU A 219 -18.77 -10.02 -3.41
N PHE A 220 -17.55 -9.70 -3.82
CA PHE A 220 -16.49 -9.14 -2.98
C PHE A 220 -16.82 -7.72 -2.47
N ASP A 221 -17.32 -6.83 -3.36
CA ASP A 221 -17.79 -5.50 -2.94
C ASP A 221 -18.99 -5.60 -1.97
N LYS A 222 -19.80 -6.68 -2.04
CA LYS A 222 -20.92 -6.92 -1.11
C LYS A 222 -20.49 -7.54 0.21
N GLU A 223 -19.53 -8.46 0.20
CA GLU A 223 -19.05 -9.15 1.41
C GLU A 223 -18.44 -8.14 2.41
N PHE A 224 -17.73 -7.13 1.91
CA PHE A 224 -17.23 -6.02 2.74
C PHE A 224 -18.29 -4.97 3.13
N ASP A 225 -19.39 -4.84 2.39
CA ASP A 225 -20.49 -3.92 2.70
C ASP A 225 -21.53 -4.57 3.65
N GLU A 226 -21.61 -5.90 3.74
CA GLU A 226 -22.59 -6.64 4.57
C GLU A 226 -22.14 -6.87 6.02
N GLU A 227 -20.84 -6.74 6.36
CA GLU A 227 -20.34 -6.94 7.74
C GLU A 227 -20.53 -5.73 8.69
N SER A 228 -20.95 -4.56 8.21
CA SER A 228 -21.08 -3.36 9.06
C SER A 228 -22.45 -3.13 9.72
N ASP A 229 -23.44 -4.02 9.49
CA ASP A 229 -24.84 -3.81 9.92
C ASP A 229 -25.34 -4.74 11.05
N GLU A 230 -24.48 -5.53 11.71
CA GLU A 230 -24.92 -6.29 12.90
C GLU A 230 -24.92 -5.40 14.17
N GLU A 231 -26.05 -4.73 14.42
CA GLU A 231 -26.36 -4.16 15.74
C GLU A 231 -26.40 -5.26 16.82
N PRO A 232 -25.87 -4.99 18.03
CA PRO A 232 -25.97 -5.94 19.13
C PRO A 232 -27.42 -5.98 19.63
N ASN A 233 -28.11 -7.10 19.39
CA ASN A 233 -29.42 -7.36 19.97
C ASN A 233 -29.35 -7.35 21.51
N GLU A 234 -30.17 -6.49 22.13
CA GLU A 234 -30.47 -6.45 23.57
C GLU A 234 -31.11 -7.74 24.10
#